data_AF-A0A3D0VEI1-F1
#
_entry.id   AF-A0A3D0VEI1-F1
#
_cell.length_a   1.000
_cell.length_b   1.000
_cell.length_c   1.000
_cell.angle_alpha   90.00
_cell.angle_beta   90.00
_cell.angle_gamma   90.00
#
_symmetry.space_group_name_H-M   'P 1'
#
loop_
_entity.id
_entity.type
_entity.pdbx_description
1 polymer ?
#
loop_
_entity_poly.entity_id
_entity_poly.type
_entity_poly.pdbx_seq_one_letter_code
_entity_poly.pdbx_strand_id
1 'polypeptide(L)' 'MTNIGYIVVEFNQASGQPAIWGDIYGDREDVADLAQQCRDETAETGRRERYTVGTITIEEEE' A
#
# COMPACT_ATOMS: atom_id res chain seq x y z
N MET A 1 13.12 -19.11 2.95
CA MET A 1 12.14 -18.95 4.07
C MET A 1 10.93 -18.17 3.56
N THR A 2 9.71 -18.42 4.05
CA THR A 2 8.50 -17.69 3.59
C THR A 2 8.03 -16.72 4.66
N ASN A 3 8.08 -15.42 4.38
CA ASN A 3 7.66 -14.35 5.28
C ASN A 3 6.43 -13.61 4.72
N ILE A 4 5.60 -13.05 5.60
CA ILE A 4 4.49 -12.17 5.22
C ILE A 4 5.00 -10.73 5.23
N GLY A 5 4.84 -10.04 4.10
CA GLY A 5 5.06 -8.60 3.98
C GLY A 5 3.75 -7.84 3.85
N TYR A 6 3.79 -6.55 4.15
CA TYR A 6 2.68 -5.63 4.02
C TYR A 6 3.02 -4.50 3.04
N ILE A 7 2.03 -4.06 2.26
CA ILE A 7 2.19 -3.01 1.24
C ILE A 7 1.00 -2.05 1.28
N VAL A 8 1.18 -0.84 0.73
CA VAL A 8 0.06 0.02 0.36
C VAL A 8 -0.35 -0.28 -1.07
N VAL A 9 -1.65 -0.47 -1.28
CA VAL A 9 -2.26 -0.64 -2.60
C VAL A 9 -3.04 0.63 -2.93
N GLU A 10 -2.65 1.29 -4.00
CA GLU A 10 -3.35 2.44 -4.58
C GLU A 10 -4.35 1.95 -5.65
N PHE A 11 -5.59 2.40 -5.54
CA PHE A 11 -6.62 2.24 -6.57
C PHE A 11 -6.90 3.59 -7.22
N ASN A 12 -6.24 3.83 -8.34
CA ASN A 12 -6.49 5.00 -9.15
C ASN A 12 -7.80 4.82 -9.95
N GLN A 13 -8.77 5.70 -9.72
CA GLN A 13 -10.08 5.66 -10.38
C GLN A 13 -10.00 5.94 -11.89
N ALA A 14 -8.97 6.63 -12.37
CA ALA A 14 -8.78 6.93 -13.78
C ALA A 14 -8.25 5.73 -14.57
N SER A 15 -7.35 4.93 -13.99
CA SER A 15 -6.81 3.73 -14.65
C SER A 15 -7.66 2.48 -14.40
N GLY A 16 -8.40 2.44 -13.28
CA GLY A 16 -9.15 1.27 -12.84
C GLY A 16 -8.26 0.09 -12.41
N GLN A 17 -6.94 0.28 -12.37
CA GLN A 17 -5.97 -0.76 -12.04
C GLN A 17 -5.33 -0.47 -10.67
N PRO A 18 -5.16 -1.50 -9.82
CA PRO A 18 -4.40 -1.37 -8.59
C PRO A 18 -2.89 -1.22 -8.90
N ALA A 19 -2.21 -0.40 -8.11
CA ALA A 19 -0.76 -0.26 -8.11
C ALA A 19 -0.20 -0.46 -6.70
N ILE A 20 1.02 -0.96 -6.60
CA ILE A 20 1.76 -1.01 -5.35
C ILE A 20 2.38 0.37 -5.12
N TRP A 21 2.19 0.92 -3.92
CA TRP A 21 2.72 2.20 -3.52
C TRP A 21 3.67 2.03 -2.33
N GLY A 22 4.88 2.58 -2.44
CA GLY A 22 5.92 2.47 -1.40
C GLY A 22 6.66 1.14 -1.39
N ASP A 23 7.31 0.86 -0.26
CA ASP A 23 8.14 -0.33 -0.03
C ASP A 23 7.34 -1.51 0.58
N ILE A 24 8.02 -2.64 0.79
CA ILE A 24 7.51 -3.79 1.51
C ILE A 24 7.85 -3.64 2.99
N TYR A 25 6.83 -3.72 3.85
CA TYR A 25 6.95 -3.57 5.30
C TYR A 25 6.84 -4.93 5.99
N GLY A 26 7.60 -5.11 7.08
CA GLY A 26 7.50 -6.29 7.94
C GLY A 26 6.36 -6.19 8.96
N ASP A 27 5.88 -4.97 9.24
CA ASP A 27 4.82 -4.69 10.22
C ASP A 27 3.60 -4.05 9.56
N ARG A 28 2.41 -4.37 10.08
CA ARG A 28 1.13 -3.87 9.57
C ARG A 28 0.83 -2.45 10.04
N GLU A 29 1.25 -2.06 11.23
CA GLU A 29 1.00 -0.74 11.80
C GLU A 29 1.74 0.32 10.99
N ASP A 30 3.02 0.08 10.68
CA ASP A 30 3.85 0.98 9.86
C ASP A 30 3.19 1.28 8.49
N VAL A 31 2.65 0.24 7.84
CA VAL A 31 2.01 0.40 6.53
C VAL A 31 0.62 1.05 6.63
N ALA A 32 -0.08 0.88 7.77
CA ALA A 32 -1.39 1.46 8.00
C ALA A 32 -1.29 2.98 8.18
N ASP A 33 -0.25 3.45 8.87
CA ASP A 33 0.05 4.87 9.03
C ASP A 33 0.38 5.51 7.68
N LEU A 34 1.21 4.85 6.86
CA LEU A 34 1.48 5.31 5.49
C LEU A 34 0.21 5.37 4.64
N ALA A 35 -0.63 4.34 4.69
CA ALA A 35 -1.90 4.32 3.95
C ALA A 35 -2.87 5.40 4.43
N GLN A 36 -2.83 5.80 5.70
CA GLN A 36 -3.59 6.93 6.22
C GLN A 36 -3.02 8.25 5.71
N GLN A 37 -1.70 8.45 5.77
CA GLN A 37 -1.04 9.64 5.24
C GLN A 37 -1.37 9.85 3.76
N CYS A 38 -1.28 8.80 2.93
CA CYS A 38 -1.64 8.90 1.51
C CYS A 38 -3.11 9.33 1.33
N ARG A 39 -4.04 8.80 2.14
CA ARG A 39 -5.45 9.22 2.07
C ARG A 39 -5.63 10.70 2.41
N ASP A 40 -4.91 11.19 3.40
CA ASP A 40 -5.01 12.59 3.84
C ASP A 40 -4.44 13.54 2.77
N GLU A 41 -3.27 13.24 2.20
CA GLU A 41 -2.67 14.03 1.10
C GLU A 41 -3.54 14.06 -0.16
N THR A 42 -4.17 12.94 -0.47
CA THR A 42 -5.04 12.80 -1.64
C THR A 42 -6.35 13.58 -1.46
N ALA A 43 -6.88 13.58 -0.24
CA ALA A 43 -8.04 14.39 0.13
C ALA A 43 -7.73 15.89 0.05
N GLU A 44 -6.54 16.32 0.47
CA GLU A 44 -6.10 17.72 0.38
C GLU A 44 -5.99 18.20 -1.08
N THR A 45 -5.45 17.36 -1.96
CA THR A 45 -5.27 17.68 -3.40
C THR A 45 -6.55 17.49 -4.24
N GLY A 46 -7.63 16.98 -3.64
CA GLY A 46 -8.91 16.73 -4.31
C GLY A 46 -8.87 15.57 -5.30
N ARG A 47 -7.82 14.75 -5.27
CA ARG A 47 -7.72 13.57 -6.11
C ARG A 47 -8.58 12.43 -5.51
N ARG A 48 -8.89 11.40 -6.30
CA ARG A 48 -9.90 10.37 -5.96
C ARG A 48 -9.32 8.97 -5.85
N GLU A 49 -8.01 8.85 -5.68
CA GLU A 49 -7.34 7.58 -5.43
C GLU A 49 -7.78 7.02 -4.07
N ARG A 50 -7.82 5.68 -3.96
CA ARG A 50 -8.13 4.98 -2.72
C ARG A 50 -6.92 4.15 -2.31
N TYR A 51 -6.46 4.30 -1.08
CA TYR A 51 -5.35 3.53 -0.54
C TYR A 51 -5.85 2.51 0.46
N THR A 52 -5.36 1.27 0.37
CA THR A 52 -5.64 0.19 1.31
C THR A 52 -4.36 -0.57 1.64
N VAL A 53 -4.36 -1.27 2.77
CA VAL A 53 -3.28 -2.20 3.12
C VAL A 53 -3.50 -3.53 2.39
N GLY A 54 -2.45 -4.02 1.74
CA GLY A 54 -2.36 -5.35 1.16
C GLY A 54 -1.30 -6.21 1.84
N THR A 55 -1.37 -7.51 1.63
CA THR A 55 -0.38 -8.49 2.11
C THR A 55 0.26 -9.20 0.94
N ILE A 56 1.55 -9.48 1.04
CA ILE A 56 2.30 -10.26 0.06
C ILE A 56 3.07 -11.38 0.75
N THR A 57 3.38 -12.41 -0.01
CA THR A 57 4.26 -13.50 0.42
C THR A 57 5.65 -13.25 -0.14
N ILE A 58 6.66 -13.25 0.73
CA ILE A 58 8.07 -13.07 0.37
C ILE A 58 8.74 -14.43 0.44
N GLU A 59 9.26 -14.90 -0.69
CA GLU A 59 10.08 -16.11 -0.77
C GLU A 59 11.55 -15.71 -0.76
N GLU A 60 12.27 -16.08 0.29
CA GLU A 60 13.73 -15.94 0.35
C GLU A 60 14.37 -17.19 -0.28
N GLU A 61 15.05 -17.01 -1.42
CA GLU A 61 15.98 -18.00 -2.00
C GLU A 61 17.24 -18.06 -1.11
N GLU A 62 17.62 -19.27 -0.68
CA GLU A 62 18.83 -19.53 0.14
C GLU A 62 20.14 -19.23 -0.61
#